data_AF-X1QWF4-F1
#
_entry.id   AF-X1QWF4-F1
#
_cell.length_a   1.000
_cell.length_b   1.000
_cell.length_c   1.000
_cell.angle_alpha   90.00
_cell.angle_beta   90.00
_cell.angle_gamma   90.00
#
_symmetry.space_group_name_H-M   'P 1'
#
loop_
_entity.id
_entity.type
_entity.pdbx_description
1 polymer ?
#
loop_
_entity_poly.entity_id
_entity_poly.type
_entity_poly.pdbx_seq_one_letter_code
_entity_poly.pdbx_strand_id
1 'polypeptide(L)'
;ITSDRPPKSLPLLQDRLRSRFEWGLVVDIQPPDLETRLSILQSKSEREGANITSDVLEFVAQQSQQNIRELEGNLNRVIAYIRLTRASVTIELASRALESIATKAAKGASTTLTLVIEAVADSFQLTPLT
;
A
#
# COMPACT_ATOMS: atom_id res chain seq x y z
N ILE A 1 7.39 -13.88 16.67
CA ILE A 1 6.86 -12.51 16.89
C ILE A 1 7.21 -11.70 15.66
N THR A 2 6.28 -10.86 15.19
CA THR A 2 6.50 -9.90 14.11
C THR A 2 6.39 -8.49 14.69
N SER A 3 7.26 -7.59 14.25
CA SER A 3 7.20 -6.18 14.66
C SER A 3 7.76 -5.32 13.53
N ASP A 4 7.17 -4.14 13.34
CA ASP A 4 7.65 -3.15 12.36
C ASP A 4 8.98 -2.49 12.80
N ARG A 5 9.40 -2.74 14.04
CA ARG A 5 10.58 -2.14 14.64
C ARG A 5 11.37 -3.17 15.43
N PRO A 6 12.71 -3.04 15.48
CA PRO A 6 13.53 -3.96 16.26
C PRO A 6 13.20 -3.86 17.76
N PRO A 7 13.34 -4.95 18.53
CA PRO A 7 12.99 -4.99 19.96
C PRO A 7 13.59 -3.85 20.80
N LYS A 8 14.82 -3.42 20.49
CA LYS A 8 15.51 -2.30 21.15
C LYS A 8 14.78 -0.96 21.05
N SER A 9 14.02 -0.77 19.97
CA SER A 9 13.32 0.48 19.66
C SER A 9 11.84 0.48 20.10
N LEU A 10 11.46 -0.47 20.95
CA LEU A 10 10.11 -0.57 21.55
C LEU A 10 10.14 -0.07 23.01
N PRO A 11 10.07 1.26 23.25
CA PRO A 11 10.29 1.84 24.59
C PRO A 11 9.20 1.49 25.61
N LEU A 12 8.00 1.17 25.14
CA LEU A 12 6.86 0.79 26.00
C LEU A 12 6.97 -0.67 26.53
N LEU A 13 7.99 -1.41 26.12
CA LEU A 13 8.13 -2.84 26.38
C LEU A 13 9.07 -3.09 27.57
N GLN A 14 8.66 -3.95 28.50
CA GLN A 14 9.47 -4.30 29.69
C GLN A 14 10.84 -4.88 29.27
N ASP A 15 11.91 -4.56 30.01
CA ASP A 15 13.29 -5.00 29.69
C ASP A 15 13.43 -6.52 29.56
N ARG A 16 12.71 -7.28 30.41
CA ARG A 16 12.70 -8.75 30.35
C ARG A 16 12.15 -9.27 29.02
N LEU A 17 11.14 -8.61 28.45
CA LEU A 17 10.53 -9.02 27.19
C LEU A 17 11.42 -8.62 26.00
N ARG A 18 12.05 -7.43 26.04
CA ARG A 18 13.05 -7.03 25.04
C ARG A 18 14.20 -8.01 24.96
N SER A 19 14.76 -8.37 26.11
CA SER A 19 15.84 -9.38 26.21
C SER A 19 15.40 -10.73 25.63
N ARG A 20 14.18 -11.19 25.94
CA ARG A 20 13.64 -12.45 25.40
C ARG A 20 13.49 -12.43 23.87
N PHE A 21 13.11 -11.31 23.28
CA PHE A 21 12.97 -11.19 21.82
C PHE A 21 14.32 -11.12 21.11
N GLU A 22 15.33 -10.53 21.75
CA GLU A 22 16.70 -10.47 21.20
C GLU A 22 17.46 -11.80 21.30
N TRP A 23 17.06 -12.70 22.18
CA TRP A 23 17.70 -14.02 22.32
C TRP A 23 17.36 -14.99 21.19
N GLY A 24 16.38 -14.66 20.34
CA GLY A 24 16.03 -15.43 19.15
C GLY A 24 16.76 -14.97 17.89
N LEU A 25 16.50 -15.64 16.77
CA LEU A 25 16.90 -15.17 15.46
C LEU A 25 16.08 -13.93 15.09
N VAL A 26 16.75 -12.78 14.95
CA VAL A 26 16.14 -11.54 14.48
C VAL A 26 16.51 -11.36 13.01
N VAL A 27 15.49 -11.35 12.14
CA VAL A 27 15.65 -11.12 10.71
C VAL A 27 14.85 -9.90 10.34
N ASP A 28 15.47 -9.01 9.56
CA ASP A 28 14.81 -7.85 9.00
C ASP A 28 14.11 -8.23 7.68
N ILE A 29 12.90 -7.72 7.46
CA ILE A 29 12.12 -7.97 6.24
C ILE A 29 12.31 -6.77 5.33
N GLN A 30 13.04 -6.98 4.24
CA GLN A 30 13.24 -5.94 3.23
C GLN A 30 12.15 -6.00 2.14
N PRO A 31 11.89 -4.87 1.46
CA PRO A 31 11.07 -4.88 0.25
C PRO A 31 11.61 -5.88 -0.78
N PRO A 32 10.74 -6.64 -1.46
CA PRO A 32 11.16 -7.59 -2.48
C PRO A 32 11.70 -6.90 -3.73
N ASP A 33 12.69 -7.52 -4.38
CA ASP A 33 13.16 -7.10 -5.70
C ASP A 33 12.13 -7.35 -6.81
N LEU A 34 12.38 -6.85 -8.02
CA LEU A 34 11.43 -6.93 -9.13
C LEU A 34 11.07 -8.38 -9.48
N GLU A 35 12.05 -9.28 -9.49
CA GLU A 35 11.87 -10.69 -9.80
C GLU A 35 10.98 -11.38 -8.77
N THR A 36 11.20 -11.11 -7.48
CA THR A 36 10.38 -11.62 -6.39
C THR A 36 8.96 -11.02 -6.47
N ARG A 37 8.81 -9.74 -6.81
CA ARG A 37 7.49 -9.12 -7.01
C ARG A 37 6.71 -9.78 -8.14
N LEU A 38 7.35 -10.03 -9.28
CA LEU A 38 6.77 -10.77 -10.41
C LEU A 38 6.32 -12.17 -9.98
N SER A 39 7.18 -12.90 -9.27
CA SER A 39 6.87 -14.25 -8.77
C SER A 39 5.67 -14.26 -7.82
N ILE A 40 5.60 -13.27 -6.91
CA ILE A 40 4.46 -13.10 -6.00
C ILE A 40 3.17 -12.85 -6.81
N LEU A 41 3.21 -11.92 -7.76
CA LEU A 41 2.06 -11.56 -8.57
C LEU A 41 1.57 -12.75 -9.42
N GLN A 42 2.49 -13.47 -10.06
CA GLN A 42 2.18 -14.64 -10.87
C GLN A 42 1.52 -15.75 -10.04
N SER A 43 2.13 -16.11 -8.90
CA SER A 43 1.58 -17.11 -7.98
C SER A 43 0.18 -16.71 -7.48
N LYS A 44 -0.03 -15.42 -7.20
CA LYS A 44 -1.33 -14.91 -6.78
C LYS A 44 -2.36 -14.95 -7.93
N SER A 45 -2.00 -14.55 -9.15
CA SER A 45 -2.93 -14.61 -10.29
C SER A 45 -3.36 -16.04 -10.60
N GLU A 46 -2.43 -17.00 -10.52
CA GLU A 46 -2.72 -18.43 -10.70
C GLU A 46 -3.68 -18.95 -9.62
N ARG A 47 -3.42 -18.62 -8.35
CA ARG A 47 -4.29 -18.99 -7.22
C ARG A 47 -5.70 -18.42 -7.34
N GLU A 48 -5.83 -17.20 -7.86
CA GLU A 48 -7.12 -16.53 -8.08
C GLU A 48 -7.83 -16.98 -9.37
N GLY A 49 -7.22 -17.87 -10.17
CA GLY A 49 -7.73 -18.31 -11.46
C GLY A 49 -7.87 -17.16 -12.48
N ALA A 50 -7.01 -16.16 -12.38
CA ALA A 50 -6.99 -15.00 -13.26
C ALA A 50 -5.87 -15.14 -14.30
N ASN A 51 -6.25 -15.22 -15.58
CA ASN A 51 -5.30 -15.22 -16.69
C ASN A 51 -4.82 -13.80 -16.96
N ILE A 52 -3.82 -13.34 -16.20
CA ILE A 52 -3.16 -12.06 -16.40
C ILE A 52 -1.89 -12.29 -17.23
N THR A 53 -1.69 -11.47 -18.26
CA THR A 53 -0.52 -11.55 -19.14
C THR A 53 0.73 -11.01 -18.45
N SER A 54 1.91 -11.52 -18.83
CA SER A 54 3.19 -11.18 -18.17
C SER A 54 3.51 -9.68 -18.22
N ASP A 55 3.17 -9.02 -19.31
CA ASP A 55 3.35 -7.57 -19.51
C ASP A 55 2.52 -6.75 -18.52
N VAL A 56 1.29 -7.18 -18.21
CA VAL A 56 0.44 -6.55 -17.19
C VAL A 56 0.96 -6.84 -15.77
N LEU A 57 1.46 -8.04 -15.51
CA LEU A 57 2.10 -8.35 -14.21
C LEU A 57 3.34 -7.49 -14.00
N GLU A 58 4.17 -7.32 -15.03
CA GLU A 58 5.36 -6.46 -14.98
C GLU A 58 4.99 -4.99 -14.77
N PHE A 59 3.96 -4.50 -15.49
CA PHE A 59 3.43 -3.17 -15.28
C PHE A 59 3.00 -2.96 -13.81
N VAL A 60 2.25 -3.89 -13.22
CA VAL A 60 1.83 -3.81 -11.81
C VAL A 60 3.03 -3.87 -10.86
N ALA A 61 4.03 -4.71 -11.14
CA ALA A 61 5.24 -4.85 -10.33
C ALA A 61 6.12 -3.60 -10.32
N GLN A 62 6.09 -2.79 -11.38
CA GLN A 62 6.81 -1.52 -11.47
C GLN A 62 6.14 -0.40 -10.68
N GLN A 63 4.81 -0.43 -10.55
CA GLN A 63 4.03 0.59 -9.83
C GLN A 63 4.17 0.50 -8.30
N SER A 64 4.33 -0.70 -7.73
CA SER A 64 4.42 -0.89 -6.26
C SER A 64 5.74 -1.53 -5.85
N GLN A 65 6.62 -0.73 -5.24
CA GLN A 65 8.00 -1.16 -4.94
C GLN A 65 8.26 -1.45 -3.46
N GLN A 66 7.49 -0.85 -2.54
CA GLN A 66 7.85 -0.82 -1.11
C GLN A 66 7.06 -1.80 -0.24
N ASN A 67 5.87 -2.22 -0.65
CA ASN A 67 4.96 -2.99 0.21
C ASN A 67 4.23 -4.10 -0.55
N ILE A 68 4.38 -5.35 -0.10
CA ILE A 68 3.72 -6.53 -0.70
C ILE A 68 2.19 -6.40 -0.65
N ARG A 69 1.62 -5.80 0.40
CA ARG A 69 0.16 -5.59 0.50
C ARG A 69 -0.34 -4.65 -0.60
N GLU A 70 0.41 -3.60 -0.89
CA GLU A 70 0.06 -2.67 -1.97
C GLU A 70 0.16 -3.34 -3.33
N LEU A 71 1.25 -4.09 -3.57
CA LEU A 71 1.47 -4.88 -4.77
C LEU A 71 0.32 -5.86 -5.03
N GLU A 72 -0.05 -6.66 -4.03
CA GLU A 72 -1.16 -7.60 -4.13
C GLU A 72 -2.53 -6.90 -4.25
N GLY A 73 -2.70 -5.77 -3.56
CA GLY A 73 -3.92 -4.95 -3.64
C GLY A 73 -4.14 -4.37 -5.04
N ASN A 74 -3.06 -3.94 -5.70
CA ASN A 74 -3.09 -3.46 -7.07
C ASN A 74 -3.47 -4.58 -8.05
N LEU A 75 -2.89 -5.77 -7.92
CA LEU A 75 -3.30 -6.93 -8.71
C LEU A 75 -4.78 -7.26 -8.51
N ASN A 76 -5.24 -7.32 -7.27
CA ASN A 76 -6.64 -7.60 -6.95
C ASN A 76 -7.58 -6.58 -7.61
N ARG A 77 -7.20 -5.30 -7.65
CA ARG A 77 -7.97 -4.26 -8.34
C ARG A 77 -8.01 -4.46 -9.85
N VAL A 78 -6.87 -4.76 -10.47
CA VAL A 78 -6.80 -5.04 -11.91
C VAL A 78 -7.71 -6.22 -12.24
N ILE A 79 -7.61 -7.33 -11.51
CA ILE A 79 -8.47 -8.52 -11.67
C ILE A 79 -9.95 -8.15 -11.51
N ALA A 80 -10.31 -7.41 -10.45
CA ALA A 80 -11.69 -7.01 -10.21
C ALA A 80 -12.24 -6.11 -11.33
N TYR A 81 -11.45 -5.16 -11.82
CA TYR A 81 -11.84 -4.26 -12.90
C TYR A 81 -12.06 -5.00 -14.22
N ILE A 82 -11.17 -5.94 -14.57
CA ILE A 82 -11.32 -6.82 -15.74
C ILE A 82 -12.62 -7.63 -15.63
N ARG A 83 -12.88 -8.24 -14.47
CA ARG A 83 -14.09 -9.04 -14.22
C ARG A 83 -15.37 -8.21 -14.31
N LEU A 84 -15.38 -7.00 -13.74
CA LEU A 84 -16.54 -6.11 -13.77
C LEU A 84 -16.84 -5.57 -15.16
N THR A 85 -15.79 -5.23 -15.93
CA THR A 85 -15.94 -4.67 -17.28
C THR A 85 -16.09 -5.73 -18.37
N ARG A 86 -15.80 -7.00 -18.06
CA ARG A 86 -15.75 -8.13 -19.02
C ARG A 86 -14.85 -7.82 -20.23
N ALA A 87 -13.82 -7.03 -20.02
CA ALA A 87 -12.88 -6.62 -21.04
C ALA A 87 -11.68 -7.56 -21.12
N SER A 88 -10.92 -7.45 -22.20
CA SER A 88 -9.64 -8.15 -22.34
C SER A 88 -8.60 -7.61 -21.36
N VAL A 89 -7.66 -8.46 -20.95
CA VAL A 89 -6.51 -8.07 -20.14
C VAL A 89 -5.55 -7.26 -21.01
N THR A 90 -5.39 -5.97 -20.71
CA THR A 90 -4.42 -5.09 -21.37
C THR A 90 -3.79 -4.12 -20.37
N ILE A 91 -2.62 -3.57 -20.71
CA ILE A 91 -1.90 -2.59 -19.88
C ILE A 91 -2.75 -1.33 -19.68
N GLU A 92 -3.45 -0.85 -20.70
CA GLU A 92 -4.29 0.36 -20.63
C GLU A 92 -5.41 0.18 -19.61
N LEU A 93 -6.00 -1.03 -19.58
CA LEU A 93 -7.07 -1.34 -18.65
C LEU A 93 -6.55 -1.51 -17.23
N ALA A 94 -5.36 -2.09 -17.07
CA ALA A 94 -4.66 -2.12 -15.79
C ALA A 94 -4.34 -0.71 -15.28
N SER A 95 -3.86 0.20 -16.13
CA SER A 95 -3.61 1.62 -15.79
C SER A 95 -4.88 2.28 -15.25
N ARG A 96 -5.99 2.18 -15.99
CA ARG A 96 -7.29 2.72 -15.56
C ARG A 96 -7.75 2.14 -14.23
N ALA A 97 -7.55 0.84 -14.03
CA ALA A 97 -7.91 0.15 -12.79
C ALA A 97 -7.13 0.69 -11.58
N LEU A 98 -5.89 1.16 -11.78
CA LEU A 98 -5.02 1.70 -10.73
C LEU A 98 -5.23 3.21 -10.49
N GLU A 99 -5.52 3.99 -11.53
CA GLU A 99 -5.77 5.44 -11.45
C GLU A 99 -6.94 5.85 -10.53
N SER A 100 -7.99 5.02 -10.45
CA SER A 100 -9.26 5.38 -9.78
C SER A 100 -9.16 5.64 -8.26
N ILE A 101 -8.04 5.30 -7.63
CA ILE A 101 -7.80 5.57 -6.19
C ILE A 101 -6.53 6.41 -5.98
N ALA A 102 -5.52 6.33 -6.85
CA ALA A 102 -4.33 7.17 -6.74
C ALA A 102 -4.69 8.67 -6.76
N THR A 103 -5.69 9.06 -7.54
CA THR A 103 -6.20 10.44 -7.59
C THR A 103 -7.00 10.85 -6.35
N LYS A 104 -7.53 9.92 -5.56
CA LYS A 104 -8.16 10.20 -4.25
C LYS A 104 -7.16 10.20 -3.10
N ALA A 105 -6.08 9.42 -3.19
CA ALA A 105 -5.03 9.36 -2.18
C ALA A 105 -3.94 10.45 -2.36
N ALA A 106 -3.74 10.96 -3.58
CA ALA A 106 -2.72 11.95 -3.91
C ALA A 106 -3.24 13.40 -4.05
N LYS A 107 -4.37 13.71 -3.41
CA LYS A 107 -4.60 15.07 -2.90
C LYS A 107 -4.68 14.98 -1.39
N GLY A 108 -3.54 14.72 -0.77
CA GLY A 108 -3.25 15.36 0.49
C GLY A 108 -3.38 16.85 0.26
N ALA A 109 -4.58 17.39 0.45
CA ALA A 109 -4.68 18.74 0.95
C ALA A 109 -3.80 18.71 2.19
N SER A 110 -2.62 19.32 2.11
CA SER A 110 -1.83 19.65 3.29
C SER A 110 -2.83 20.31 4.22
N THR A 111 -3.30 19.58 5.22
CA THR A 111 -4.31 20.07 6.15
C THR A 111 -3.52 20.97 7.08
N THR A 112 -3.24 22.17 6.57
CA THR A 112 -2.50 23.19 7.29
C THR A 112 -3.37 23.66 8.43
N LEU A 113 -2.77 23.91 9.60
CA LEU A 113 -3.49 24.40 10.78
C LEU A 113 -4.44 25.56 10.44
N THR A 114 -4.00 26.48 9.57
CA THR A 114 -4.78 27.60 9.04
C THR A 114 -6.09 27.16 8.39
N LEU A 115 -6.07 26.13 7.54
CA LEU A 115 -7.28 25.63 6.86
C LEU A 115 -8.29 25.04 7.84
N VAL A 116 -7.80 24.41 8.91
CA VAL A 116 -8.68 23.87 9.97
C VAL A 116 -9.28 25.00 10.79
N ILE A 117 -8.48 26.00 11.14
CA ILE A 117 -8.94 27.18 11.89
C ILE A 117 -9.98 27.95 11.07
N GLU A 118 -9.73 28.21 9.80
CA GLU A 118 -10.67 28.90 8.90
C GLU A 118 -11.98 28.10 8.74
N ALA A 119 -11.91 26.80 8.46
CA ALA A 119 -13.10 25.98 8.28
C ALA A 119 -13.98 25.91 9.55
N VAL A 120 -13.34 25.83 10.73
CA VAL A 120 -14.05 25.84 12.01
C VAL A 120 -14.62 27.23 12.30
N ALA A 121 -13.86 28.29 12.05
CA ALA A 121 -14.31 29.65 12.24
C ALA A 121 -15.52 29.96 11.35
N ASP A 122 -15.50 29.56 10.07
CA ASP A 122 -16.62 29.69 9.14
C ASP A 122 -17.85 28.90 9.59
N SER A 123 -17.66 27.66 10.05
CA SER A 123 -18.77 26.81 10.52
C SER A 123 -19.48 27.40 11.74
N PHE A 124 -18.77 28.17 12.57
CA PHE A 124 -19.31 28.77 13.79
C PHE A 124 -19.48 30.29 13.69
N GLN A 125 -19.27 30.88 12.50
CA GLN A 125 -19.37 32.32 12.22
C GLN A 125 -18.48 33.16 13.15
N LEU A 126 -17.31 32.64 13.48
CA LEU A 126 -16.30 33.29 14.31
C LEU A 126 -15.22 33.90 13.42
N THR A 127 -14.57 34.96 13.89
CA THR A 127 -13.39 35.53 13.22
C THR A 127 -12.14 34.83 13.77
N PRO A 128 -11.33 34.17 12.93
CA PRO A 128 -10.14 33.48 13.42
C PRO A 128 -9.11 34.50 13.93
N LEU A 129 -8.63 34.30 15.16
CA LEU A 129 -7.57 35.12 15.75
C LEU A 129 -6.23 34.71 15.13
N THR A 130 -5.45 35.72 14.75
CA THR A 130 -4.15 35.59 14.06
C THR A 130 -3.08 34.98 14.96
#